data_AF-A0A524GZZ5-F1
#
_entry.id   AF-A0A524GZZ5-F1
#
_cell.length_a   1.000
_cell.length_b   1.000
_cell.length_c   1.000
_cell.angle_alpha   90.00
_cell.angle_beta   90.00
_cell.angle_gamma   90.00
#
_symmetry.space_group_name_H-M   'P 1'
#
loop_
_entity.id
_entity.type
_entity.pdbx_description
1 polymer ?
#
loop_
_entity_poly.entity_id
_entity_poly.type
_entity_poly.pdbx_seq_one_letter_code
_entity_poly.pdbx_strand_id
1 'polypeptide(L)'
;AKAVEKPLLDKIETDFNRSTDELKARLVDKLFILVNGKTSQGVKDYLNVDVIPKGSKFTLKQLQEIDFLNINPNKWTTDKKKNDSIKQLLHNYIIKYKEIDGVFKRKKYNITIGDELPAGIVRLAKVYIAKKRKVKVGDKMAGRHGNKGIVARIVRKEDMPFLEDGTPVDIVLNPLGVPSRMNLGQIYETVLGWAGQKLGLQFSTPIFDGATIDQITEYTERAKLPRYGKTYLYDGGSGERFDQPATVGVIYMLKLGHMVDDKMHARSIGPYSLITQQPLGGKAQFGGQRFGEMEVWALEAFGAAHILQEILTIKSDDVIGRAKAYESIVKGEPMPQPGIPESLNVLLHELRGLGLSVILD
;
A
#
# COMPACT_ATOMS: atom_id res chain seq x y z
N ALA A 1 31.10 7.44 13.10
CA ALA A 1 31.12 6.82 11.76
C ALA A 1 31.94 5.53 11.83
N LYS A 2 33.28 5.61 11.88
CA LYS A 2 34.18 4.43 11.94
C LYS A 2 33.92 3.38 13.04
N ALA A 3 33.43 3.78 14.21
CA ALA A 3 33.12 2.85 15.32
C ALA A 3 31.88 1.97 15.07
N VAL A 4 30.96 2.37 14.17
CA VAL A 4 29.73 1.63 13.83
C VAL A 4 29.89 0.83 12.54
N GLU A 5 30.75 1.29 11.63
CA GLU A 5 31.06 0.60 10.36
C GLU A 5 31.78 -0.74 10.58
N LYS A 6 32.74 -0.79 11.50
CA LYS A 6 33.51 -2.00 11.79
C LYS A 6 32.63 -3.21 12.21
N PRO A 7 31.73 -3.10 13.21
CA PRO A 7 30.87 -4.22 13.58
C PRO A 7 29.86 -4.61 12.48
N LEU A 8 29.44 -3.68 11.62
CA LEU A 8 28.57 -3.98 10.47
C LEU A 8 29.31 -4.76 9.38
N LEU A 9 30.57 -4.41 9.12
CA LEU A 9 31.43 -5.13 8.18
C LEU A 9 31.73 -6.55 8.70
N ASP A 10 32.08 -6.68 9.98
CA ASP A 10 32.34 -7.98 10.61
C ASP A 10 31.09 -8.89 10.54
N LYS A 11 29.89 -8.32 10.71
CA LYS A 11 28.63 -9.05 10.55
C LYS A 11 28.40 -9.54 9.12
N ILE A 12 28.75 -8.74 8.12
CA ILE A 12 28.61 -9.11 6.71
C ILE A 12 29.63 -10.17 6.30
N GLU A 13 30.85 -10.11 6.83
CA GLU A 13 31.89 -11.12 6.61
C GLU A 13 31.52 -12.46 7.27
N THR A 14 30.98 -12.44 8.48
CA THR A 14 30.48 -13.65 9.14
C THR A 14 29.27 -14.26 8.42
N ASP A 15 28.32 -13.44 7.96
CA ASP A 15 27.18 -13.91 7.15
C ASP A 15 27.62 -14.50 5.80
N PHE A 16 28.65 -13.92 5.17
CA PHE A 16 29.25 -14.45 3.94
C PHE A 16 29.89 -15.81 4.17
N ASN A 17 30.78 -15.92 5.17
CA ASN A 17 31.46 -17.16 5.52
C ASN A 17 30.45 -18.28 5.85
N ARG A 18 29.41 -17.99 6.63
CA ARG A 18 28.34 -18.96 6.91
C ARG A 18 27.66 -19.43 5.62
N SER A 19 27.29 -18.49 4.73
CA SER A 19 26.59 -18.82 3.49
C SER A 19 27.45 -19.62 2.53
N THR A 20 28.76 -19.33 2.46
CA THR A 20 29.71 -20.09 1.66
C THR A 20 29.99 -21.47 2.24
N ASP A 21 30.09 -21.60 3.56
CA ASP A 21 30.30 -22.88 4.24
C ASP A 21 29.10 -23.80 4.09
N GLU A 22 27.87 -23.28 4.23
CA GLU A 22 26.65 -24.04 3.97
C GLU A 22 26.55 -24.50 2.51
N LEU A 23 26.92 -23.63 1.55
CA LEU A 23 26.95 -23.98 0.13
C LEU A 23 28.02 -25.04 -0.16
N LYS A 24 29.20 -24.92 0.47
CA LYS A 24 30.31 -25.88 0.35
C LYS A 24 29.93 -27.23 0.95
N ALA A 25 29.29 -27.26 2.11
CA ALA A 25 28.80 -28.49 2.73
C ALA A 25 27.80 -29.22 1.82
N ARG A 26 26.81 -28.51 1.29
CA ARG A 26 25.83 -29.08 0.32
C ARG A 26 26.49 -29.60 -0.95
N LEU A 27 27.53 -28.92 -1.43
CA LEU A 27 28.32 -29.40 -2.57
C LEU A 27 29.04 -30.71 -2.21
N VAL A 28 29.75 -30.74 -1.09
CA VAL A 28 30.53 -31.90 -0.62
C VAL A 28 29.63 -33.12 -0.43
N ASP A 29 28.45 -32.96 0.16
CA ASP A 29 27.49 -34.06 0.34
C ASP A 29 27.02 -34.65 -1.00
N LYS A 30 26.62 -33.78 -1.93
CA LYS A 30 26.17 -34.20 -3.27
C LYS A 30 27.32 -34.82 -4.09
N LEU A 31 28.51 -34.25 -3.98
CA LEU A 31 29.70 -34.73 -4.66
C LEU A 31 30.13 -36.09 -4.10
N PHE A 32 30.07 -36.27 -2.77
CA PHE A 32 30.36 -37.55 -2.12
C PHE A 32 29.41 -38.65 -2.61
N ILE A 33 28.10 -38.38 -2.72
CA ILE A 33 27.13 -39.33 -3.28
C ILE A 33 27.49 -39.74 -4.72
N LEU A 34 27.87 -38.78 -5.56
CA LEU A 34 28.22 -39.06 -6.96
C LEU A 34 29.48 -39.92 -7.08
N VAL A 35 30.45 -39.68 -6.19
CA VAL A 35 31.81 -40.21 -6.26
C VAL A 35 31.99 -41.47 -5.38
N ASN A 36 31.04 -41.78 -4.49
CA ASN A 36 31.08 -42.97 -3.63
C ASN A 36 31.25 -44.27 -4.43
N GLY A 37 32.17 -45.12 -3.97
CA GLY A 37 32.48 -46.42 -4.59
C GLY A 37 33.36 -46.38 -5.84
N LYS A 38 33.96 -45.23 -6.20
CA LYS A 38 34.86 -45.10 -7.37
C LYS A 38 36.27 -44.66 -6.96
N THR A 39 37.25 -45.04 -7.77
CA THR A 39 38.66 -44.62 -7.63
C THR A 39 38.92 -43.35 -8.45
N SER A 40 39.69 -42.44 -7.86
CA SER A 40 40.10 -41.18 -8.51
C SER A 40 40.97 -41.46 -9.73
N GLN A 41 40.69 -40.78 -10.84
CA GLN A 41 41.55 -40.78 -12.03
C GLN A 41 42.65 -39.71 -12.00
N GLY A 42 42.81 -39.02 -10.86
CA GLY A 42 43.69 -37.87 -10.71
C GLY A 42 42.89 -36.58 -10.88
N VAL A 43 42.48 -35.97 -9.76
CA VAL A 43 41.79 -34.68 -9.81
C VAL A 43 42.84 -33.58 -9.84
N LYS A 44 42.80 -32.76 -10.87
CA LYS A 44 43.78 -31.69 -11.11
C LYS A 44 43.16 -30.31 -10.95
N ASP A 45 43.97 -29.38 -10.45
CA ASP A 45 43.71 -27.95 -10.55
C ASP A 45 43.90 -27.48 -12.02
N TYR A 46 43.41 -26.30 -12.38
CA TYR A 46 43.73 -25.64 -13.66
C TYR A 46 45.24 -25.46 -13.88
N LEU A 47 46.04 -25.42 -12.81
CA LEU A 47 47.51 -25.38 -12.85
C LEU A 47 48.17 -26.77 -13.02
N ASN A 48 47.40 -27.82 -13.32
CA ASN A 48 47.86 -29.21 -13.48
C ASN A 48 48.50 -29.84 -12.23
N VAL A 49 48.33 -29.22 -11.06
CA VAL A 49 48.71 -29.80 -9.78
C VAL A 49 47.70 -30.88 -9.38
N ASP A 50 48.18 -32.06 -9.00
CA ASP A 50 47.32 -33.15 -8.53
C ASP A 50 46.79 -32.85 -7.12
N VAL A 51 45.49 -32.58 -7.02
CA VAL A 51 44.78 -32.33 -5.76
C VAL A 51 44.37 -33.65 -5.10
N ILE A 52 44.01 -34.65 -5.91
CA ILE A 52 43.74 -36.02 -5.44
C ILE A 52 44.51 -37.01 -6.33
N PRO A 53 45.46 -37.79 -5.77
CA PRO A 53 46.25 -38.75 -6.53
C PRO A 53 45.41 -39.81 -7.23
N LYS A 54 45.88 -40.23 -8.41
CA LYS A 54 45.27 -41.32 -9.20
C LYS A 54 45.31 -42.64 -8.40
N GLY A 55 44.18 -43.35 -8.32
CA GLY A 55 44.04 -44.62 -7.61
C GLY A 55 43.57 -44.51 -6.16
N SER A 56 43.48 -43.30 -5.59
CA SER A 56 42.93 -43.10 -4.24
C SER A 56 41.39 -43.17 -4.22
N LYS A 57 40.83 -43.63 -3.10
CA LYS A 57 39.38 -43.53 -2.82
C LYS A 57 39.07 -42.15 -2.28
N PHE A 58 37.97 -41.55 -2.71
CA PHE A 58 37.55 -40.24 -2.23
C PHE A 58 37.05 -40.32 -0.79
N THR A 59 37.62 -39.51 0.09
CA THR A 59 37.16 -39.38 1.49
C THR A 59 36.50 -38.03 1.72
N LEU A 60 35.56 -37.96 2.67
CA LEU A 60 34.87 -36.70 3.03
C LEU A 60 35.85 -35.60 3.47
N LYS A 61 36.90 -35.96 4.22
CA LYS A 61 37.94 -35.02 4.66
C LYS A 61 38.68 -34.39 3.47
N GLN A 62 39.09 -35.21 2.50
CA GLN A 62 39.74 -34.72 1.29
C GLN A 62 38.84 -33.79 0.48
N LEU A 63 37.54 -34.10 0.36
CA LEU A 63 36.60 -33.25 -0.38
C LEU A 63 36.33 -31.90 0.33
N GLN A 64 36.44 -31.83 1.66
CA GLN A 64 36.25 -30.58 2.40
C GLN A 64 37.43 -29.61 2.26
N GLU A 65 38.65 -30.10 2.07
CA GLU A 65 39.86 -29.29 1.96
C GLU A 65 40.05 -28.68 0.55
N ILE A 66 39.32 -29.19 -0.44
CA ILE A 66 39.43 -28.73 -1.82
C ILE A 66 38.89 -27.31 -2.00
N ASP A 67 39.63 -26.51 -2.77
CA ASP A 67 39.14 -25.28 -3.38
C ASP A 67 38.42 -25.59 -4.70
N PHE A 68 37.09 -25.56 -4.65
CA PHE A 68 36.24 -25.87 -5.80
C PHE A 68 36.17 -24.76 -6.84
N LEU A 69 36.78 -23.58 -6.59
CA LEU A 69 36.81 -22.48 -7.56
C LEU A 69 37.87 -22.71 -8.64
N ASN A 70 38.97 -23.36 -8.28
CA ASN A 70 40.14 -23.55 -9.16
C ASN A 70 40.30 -25.00 -9.66
N ILE A 71 39.25 -25.83 -9.55
CA ILE A 71 39.36 -27.24 -9.92
C ILE A 71 38.91 -27.53 -11.34
N ASN A 72 39.64 -28.39 -12.06
CA ASN A 72 39.23 -28.85 -13.38
C ASN A 72 38.09 -29.88 -13.23
N PRO A 73 36.91 -29.65 -13.83
CA PRO A 73 35.76 -30.55 -13.66
C PRO A 73 35.86 -31.85 -14.47
N ASN A 74 36.87 -32.01 -15.31
CA ASN A 74 36.97 -33.12 -16.26
C ASN A 74 37.76 -34.31 -15.69
N LYS A 75 37.32 -35.54 -16.04
CA LYS A 75 38.02 -36.82 -15.77
C LYS A 75 38.24 -37.16 -14.29
N TRP A 76 37.23 -36.95 -13.44
CA TRP A 76 37.31 -37.33 -12.02
C TRP A 76 37.17 -38.85 -11.81
N THR A 77 36.32 -39.50 -12.61
CA THR A 77 36.03 -40.93 -12.54
C THR A 77 36.13 -41.61 -13.91
N THR A 78 36.06 -42.94 -13.95
CA THR A 78 36.02 -43.72 -15.21
C THR A 78 34.68 -43.63 -15.94
N ASP A 79 33.61 -43.16 -15.29
CA ASP A 79 32.25 -43.13 -15.85
C ASP A 79 31.92 -41.75 -16.46
N LYS A 80 31.58 -41.75 -17.75
CA LYS A 80 31.26 -40.53 -18.50
C LYS A 80 30.00 -39.83 -17.98
N LYS A 81 28.93 -40.57 -17.64
CA LYS A 81 27.65 -39.98 -17.18
C LYS A 81 27.81 -39.28 -15.82
N LYS A 82 28.60 -39.87 -14.93
CA LYS A 82 28.91 -39.28 -13.61
C LYS A 82 29.81 -38.05 -13.74
N ASN A 83 30.79 -38.09 -14.63
CA ASN A 83 31.64 -36.91 -14.90
C ASN A 83 30.82 -35.72 -15.45
N ASP A 84 29.82 -35.96 -16.31
CA ASP A 84 28.92 -34.89 -16.78
C ASP A 84 28.07 -34.32 -15.62
N SER A 85 27.61 -35.18 -14.70
CA SER A 85 26.87 -34.77 -13.50
C SER A 85 27.73 -33.96 -12.51
N ILE A 86 28.99 -34.37 -12.32
CA ILE A 86 29.98 -33.64 -11.50
C ILE A 86 30.26 -32.27 -12.11
N LYS A 87 30.43 -32.19 -13.43
CA LYS A 87 30.63 -30.93 -14.15
C LYS A 87 29.44 -29.98 -13.97
N GLN A 88 28.21 -30.47 -14.10
CA GLN A 88 27.01 -29.68 -13.86
C GLN A 88 26.90 -29.23 -12.40
N LEU A 89 27.21 -30.10 -11.44
CA LEU A 89 27.19 -29.78 -10.02
C LEU A 89 28.18 -28.67 -9.67
N LEU A 90 29.44 -28.78 -10.15
CA LEU A 90 30.46 -27.76 -9.97
C LEU A 90 30.09 -26.44 -10.66
N HIS A 91 29.52 -26.50 -11.86
CA HIS A 91 29.04 -25.30 -12.57
C HIS A 91 27.94 -24.56 -11.78
N ASN A 92 26.96 -25.30 -11.27
CA ASN A 92 25.87 -24.74 -10.45
C ASN A 92 26.41 -24.14 -9.14
N TYR A 93 27.39 -24.79 -8.51
CA TYR A 93 28.07 -24.26 -7.33
C TYR A 93 28.80 -22.95 -7.64
N ILE A 94 29.57 -22.87 -8.72
CA ILE A 94 30.30 -21.66 -9.11
C ILE A 94 29.33 -20.50 -9.38
N ILE A 95 28.20 -20.75 -10.07
CA ILE A 95 27.17 -19.72 -10.29
C ILE A 95 26.63 -19.21 -8.95
N LYS A 96 26.25 -20.11 -8.04
CA LYS A 96 25.69 -19.73 -6.75
C LYS A 96 26.71 -19.03 -5.84
N TYR A 97 27.96 -19.48 -5.85
CA TYR A 97 29.04 -18.83 -5.14
C TYR A 97 29.28 -17.40 -5.65
N LYS A 98 29.32 -17.20 -6.98
CA LYS A 98 29.45 -15.86 -7.58
C LYS A 98 28.28 -14.94 -7.26
N GLU A 99 27.07 -15.47 -7.15
CA GLU A 99 25.89 -14.71 -6.71
C GLU A 99 26.07 -14.21 -5.27
N ILE A 100 26.49 -15.09 -4.35
CA ILE A 100 26.75 -14.75 -2.94
C ILE A 100 27.91 -13.74 -2.82
N ASP A 101 29.00 -13.95 -3.56
CA ASP A 101 30.15 -13.03 -3.62
C ASP A 101 29.76 -11.65 -4.18
N GLY A 102 28.91 -11.61 -5.22
CA GLY A 102 28.38 -10.37 -5.76
C GLY A 102 27.55 -9.58 -4.76
N VAL A 103 26.68 -10.26 -4.00
CA VAL A 103 25.88 -9.64 -2.93
C VAL A 103 26.79 -9.13 -1.80
N PHE A 104 27.78 -9.91 -1.39
CA PHE A 104 28.76 -9.52 -0.38
C PHE A 104 29.54 -8.27 -0.79
N LYS A 105 30.13 -8.27 -1.99
CA LYS A 105 30.85 -7.11 -2.54
C LYS A 105 29.99 -5.87 -2.62
N ARG A 106 28.74 -5.99 -3.09
CA ARG A 106 27.80 -4.86 -3.15
C ARG A 106 27.48 -4.30 -1.76
N LYS A 107 27.21 -5.16 -0.77
CA LYS A 107 26.95 -4.72 0.61
C LYS A 107 28.18 -4.04 1.24
N LYS A 108 29.37 -4.62 1.05
CA LYS A 108 30.64 -4.05 1.52
C LYS A 108 30.93 -2.70 0.88
N TYR A 109 30.73 -2.58 -0.43
CA TYR A 109 30.88 -1.34 -1.19
C TYR A 109 29.94 -0.24 -0.71
N ASN A 110 28.64 -0.53 -0.55
CA ASN A 110 27.65 0.45 -0.08
C ASN A 110 28.00 1.02 1.30
N ILE A 111 28.48 0.18 2.23
CA ILE A 111 28.87 0.64 3.58
C ILE A 111 30.16 1.46 3.54
N THR A 112 31.09 1.12 2.64
CA THR A 112 32.40 1.78 2.55
C THR A 112 32.29 3.18 1.96
N ILE A 113 31.39 3.37 0.98
CA ILE A 113 31.12 4.68 0.36
C ILE A 113 30.22 5.53 1.24
N GLY A 114 29.32 4.89 2.00
CA GLY A 114 28.29 5.58 2.76
C GLY A 114 27.12 6.00 1.86
N ASP A 115 26.16 6.71 2.47
CA ASP A 115 25.00 7.23 1.75
C ASP A 115 25.35 8.56 1.09
N GLU A 116 24.89 8.75 -0.16
CA GLU A 116 24.97 10.04 -0.83
C GLU A 116 24.01 11.02 -0.17
N LEU A 117 24.55 12.08 0.43
CA LEU A 117 23.78 13.13 1.07
C LEU A 117 23.77 14.39 0.19
N PRO A 118 22.63 15.10 0.10
CA PRO A 118 22.59 16.41 -0.54
C PRO A 118 23.61 17.38 0.05
N ALA A 119 24.12 18.29 -0.77
CA ALA A 119 25.09 19.30 -0.34
C ALA A 119 24.57 20.09 0.88
N GLY A 120 25.39 20.19 1.93
CA GLY A 120 25.04 20.84 3.19
C GLY A 120 24.42 19.93 4.25
N ILE A 121 24.08 18.68 3.95
CA ILE A 121 23.53 17.73 4.93
C ILE A 121 24.64 16.82 5.45
N VAL A 122 24.89 16.87 6.77
CA VAL A 122 25.95 16.09 7.43
C VAL A 122 25.48 14.67 7.78
N ARG A 123 24.22 14.50 8.21
CA ARG A 123 23.61 13.21 8.56
C ARG A 123 22.11 13.21 8.26
N LEU A 124 21.57 12.07 7.89
CA LEU A 124 20.13 11.85 7.68
C LEU A 124 19.64 10.72 8.58
N ALA A 125 18.54 10.95 9.31
CA ALA A 125 17.86 9.92 10.08
C ALA A 125 16.50 9.63 9.46
N LYS A 126 16.22 8.37 9.11
CA LYS A 126 14.92 7.92 8.61
C LYS A 126 14.22 7.11 9.71
N VAL A 127 13.03 7.55 10.11
CA VAL A 127 12.20 6.87 11.12
C VAL A 127 10.97 6.30 10.44
N TYR A 128 10.77 5.00 10.54
CA TYR A 128 9.59 4.32 10.00
C TYR A 128 8.55 4.14 11.11
N ILE A 129 7.35 4.65 10.90
CA ILE A 129 6.24 4.54 11.86
C ILE A 129 5.15 3.68 11.22
N ALA A 130 4.84 2.55 11.85
CA ALA A 130 3.74 1.68 11.45
C ALA A 130 2.50 1.97 12.31
N LYS A 131 1.35 2.22 11.68
CA LYS A 131 0.07 2.43 12.37
C LYS A 131 -1.03 1.56 11.75
N LYS A 132 -1.68 0.73 12.58
CA LYS A 132 -2.89 0.01 12.16
C LYS A 132 -4.08 0.98 12.17
N ARG A 133 -4.75 1.16 11.03
CA ARG A 133 -5.93 2.01 10.89
C ARG A 133 -7.19 1.16 10.79
N LYS A 134 -8.14 1.35 11.72
CA LYS A 134 -9.45 0.65 11.72
C LYS A 134 -10.42 1.30 10.72
N VAL A 135 -11.50 0.60 10.37
CA VAL A 135 -12.62 1.17 9.60
C VAL A 135 -13.38 2.16 10.48
N LYS A 136 -13.74 3.31 9.91
CA LYS A 136 -14.50 4.36 10.59
C LYS A 136 -15.68 4.82 9.72
N VAL A 137 -16.65 5.45 10.37
CA VAL A 137 -17.69 6.22 9.67
C VAL A 137 -17.03 7.29 8.81
N GLY A 138 -17.43 7.39 7.55
CA GLY A 138 -16.80 8.28 6.56
C GLY A 138 -15.76 7.61 5.66
N ASP A 139 -15.26 6.41 5.99
CA ASP A 139 -14.34 5.69 5.11
C ASP A 139 -15.06 5.24 3.82
N LYS A 140 -14.33 5.27 2.70
CA LYS A 140 -14.88 4.86 1.39
C LYS A 140 -14.65 3.39 1.13
N MET A 141 -15.73 2.68 0.79
CA MET A 141 -15.75 1.26 0.44
C MET A 141 -16.25 1.09 -1.00
N ALA A 142 -15.89 -0.02 -1.64
CA ALA A 142 -16.37 -0.36 -2.97
C ALA A 142 -16.58 -1.87 -3.14
N GLY A 143 -17.58 -2.25 -3.94
CA GLY A 143 -17.67 -3.60 -4.48
C GLY A 143 -16.95 -3.71 -5.83
N ARG A 144 -16.88 -4.93 -6.36
CA ARG A 144 -16.24 -5.21 -7.67
C ARG A 144 -17.07 -4.72 -8.86
N HIS A 145 -18.36 -4.47 -8.68
CA HIS A 145 -19.33 -4.10 -9.73
C HIS A 145 -19.52 -2.59 -9.88
N GLY A 146 -18.51 -1.80 -9.52
CA GLY A 146 -18.54 -0.34 -9.62
C GLY A 146 -19.39 0.38 -8.56
N ASN A 147 -20.06 -0.36 -7.67
CA ASN A 147 -20.78 0.22 -6.53
C ASN A 147 -19.77 0.77 -5.51
N LYS A 148 -19.83 2.07 -5.24
CA LYS A 148 -18.98 2.76 -4.26
C LYS A 148 -19.87 3.44 -3.23
N GLY A 149 -19.46 3.39 -1.97
CA GLY A 149 -20.20 3.94 -0.85
C GLY A 149 -19.29 4.48 0.24
N ILE A 150 -19.88 5.24 1.15
CA ILE A 150 -19.24 5.68 2.38
C ILE A 150 -19.88 4.89 3.53
N VAL A 151 -19.08 4.50 4.53
CA VAL A 151 -19.63 3.91 5.75
C VAL A 151 -20.44 4.97 6.49
N ALA A 152 -21.77 4.84 6.50
CA ALA A 152 -22.66 5.81 7.13
C ALA A 152 -22.77 5.62 8.64
N ARG A 153 -22.89 4.37 9.10
CA ARG A 153 -23.01 4.02 10.52
C ARG A 153 -22.38 2.65 10.78
N ILE A 154 -21.77 2.50 11.95
CA ILE A 154 -21.34 1.20 12.48
C ILE A 154 -22.26 0.91 13.66
N VAL A 155 -23.04 -0.17 13.55
CA VAL A 155 -24.00 -0.58 14.58
C VAL A 155 -23.53 -1.85 15.27
N ARG A 156 -24.16 -2.17 16.40
CA ARG A 156 -23.88 -3.40 17.12
C ARG A 156 -24.57 -4.58 16.44
N LYS A 157 -24.14 -5.80 16.78
CA LYS A 157 -24.62 -7.02 16.14
C LYS A 157 -26.11 -7.25 16.40
N GLU A 158 -26.58 -6.91 17.59
CA GLU A 158 -27.98 -7.02 18.02
C GLU A 158 -28.92 -6.08 17.26
N ASP A 159 -28.42 -4.95 16.76
CA ASP A 159 -29.23 -3.97 16.02
C ASP A 159 -29.33 -4.31 14.52
N MET A 160 -28.65 -5.38 14.04
CA MET A 160 -28.63 -5.78 12.64
C MET A 160 -29.77 -6.75 12.30
N PRO A 161 -30.35 -6.66 11.09
CA PRO A 161 -31.26 -7.68 10.59
C PRO A 161 -30.63 -9.08 10.63
N PHE A 162 -31.43 -10.09 10.96
CA PHE A 162 -30.95 -11.47 11.06
C PHE A 162 -31.84 -12.47 10.31
N LEU A 163 -31.23 -13.59 9.93
CA LEU A 163 -31.86 -14.72 9.26
C LEU A 163 -32.66 -15.59 10.24
N GLU A 164 -33.51 -16.49 9.73
CA GLU A 164 -34.26 -17.45 10.55
C GLU A 164 -33.38 -18.32 11.47
N ASP A 165 -32.12 -18.55 11.07
CA ASP A 165 -31.13 -19.28 11.88
C ASP A 165 -30.46 -18.44 12.97
N GLY A 166 -30.85 -17.18 13.13
CA GLY A 166 -30.28 -16.23 14.08
C GLY A 166 -28.99 -15.55 13.61
N THR A 167 -28.52 -15.83 12.39
CA THR A 167 -27.30 -15.20 11.85
C THR A 167 -27.60 -13.76 11.42
N PRO A 168 -26.96 -12.74 12.01
CA PRO A 168 -27.13 -11.36 11.57
C PRO A 168 -26.34 -11.08 10.31
N VAL A 169 -26.82 -10.14 9.52
CA VAL A 169 -26.12 -9.64 8.33
C VAL A 169 -25.00 -8.66 8.73
N ASP A 170 -23.92 -8.62 7.96
CA ASP A 170 -22.78 -7.74 8.23
C ASP A 170 -22.91 -6.36 7.57
N ILE A 171 -23.49 -6.30 6.37
CA ILE A 171 -23.58 -5.09 5.54
C ILE A 171 -24.98 -5.01 4.93
N VAL A 172 -25.63 -3.85 5.09
CA VAL A 172 -26.89 -3.53 4.41
C VAL A 172 -26.60 -2.54 3.28
N LEU A 173 -26.97 -2.91 2.05
CA LEU A 173 -26.82 -2.07 0.85
C LEU A 173 -28.18 -1.58 0.35
N ASN A 174 -28.22 -0.35 -0.14
CA ASN A 174 -29.44 0.21 -0.73
C ASN A 174 -29.72 -0.42 -2.11
N PRO A 175 -30.87 -1.07 -2.32
CA PRO A 175 -31.19 -1.73 -3.58
C PRO A 175 -31.46 -0.74 -4.74
N LEU A 176 -31.85 0.51 -4.45
CA LEU A 176 -32.21 1.50 -5.48
C LEU A 176 -31.03 1.86 -6.41
N GLY A 177 -29.80 1.65 -5.95
CA GLY A 177 -28.61 1.90 -6.76
C GLY A 177 -28.39 0.89 -7.89
N VAL A 178 -29.04 -0.29 -7.84
CA VAL A 178 -28.82 -1.35 -8.83
C VAL A 178 -29.57 -1.09 -10.13
N PRO A 179 -30.90 -0.80 -10.13
CA PRO A 179 -31.62 -0.52 -11.38
C PRO A 179 -31.09 0.72 -12.09
N SER A 180 -30.78 1.79 -11.34
CA SER A 180 -30.29 3.05 -11.91
C SER A 180 -28.91 2.92 -12.57
N ARG A 181 -28.05 2.00 -12.11
CA ARG A 181 -26.69 1.80 -12.64
C ARG A 181 -26.54 0.56 -13.52
N MET A 182 -27.60 -0.23 -13.64
CA MET A 182 -27.66 -1.46 -14.45
C MET A 182 -26.54 -2.48 -14.16
N ASN A 183 -26.05 -2.54 -12.92
CA ASN A 183 -24.98 -3.45 -12.49
C ASN A 183 -25.53 -4.69 -11.77
N LEU A 184 -26.32 -5.50 -12.49
CA LEU A 184 -26.97 -6.72 -11.98
C LEU A 184 -26.00 -7.80 -11.52
N GLY A 185 -24.77 -7.81 -12.04
CA GLY A 185 -23.73 -8.78 -11.69
C GLY A 185 -23.46 -8.89 -10.18
N GLN A 186 -23.66 -7.81 -9.42
CA GLN A 186 -23.49 -7.84 -7.97
C GLN A 186 -24.52 -8.74 -7.27
N ILE A 187 -25.73 -8.86 -7.81
CA ILE A 187 -26.78 -9.73 -7.26
C ILE A 187 -26.38 -11.19 -7.52
N TYR A 188 -25.95 -11.51 -8.74
CA TYR A 188 -25.50 -12.86 -9.09
C TYR A 188 -24.29 -13.30 -8.25
N GLU A 189 -23.32 -12.41 -8.03
CA GLU A 189 -22.20 -12.66 -7.12
C GLU A 189 -22.69 -12.93 -5.70
N THR A 190 -23.62 -12.12 -5.19
CA THR A 190 -24.15 -12.24 -3.83
C THR A 190 -24.78 -13.62 -3.60
N VAL A 191 -25.61 -14.07 -4.55
CA VAL A 191 -26.32 -15.35 -4.48
C VAL A 191 -25.35 -16.52 -4.63
N LEU A 192 -24.47 -16.50 -5.63
CA LEU A 192 -23.51 -17.58 -5.86
C LEU A 192 -22.48 -17.68 -4.73
N GLY A 193 -22.04 -16.54 -4.18
CA GLY A 193 -21.15 -16.47 -3.04
C GLY A 193 -21.75 -17.12 -1.78
N TRP A 194 -23.06 -16.97 -1.59
CA TRP A 194 -23.77 -17.62 -0.48
C TRP A 194 -23.79 -19.14 -0.62
N ALA A 195 -24.10 -19.64 -1.82
CA ALA A 195 -24.04 -21.07 -2.12
C ALA A 195 -22.62 -21.64 -1.92
N GLY A 196 -21.60 -20.91 -2.39
CA GLY A 196 -20.20 -21.28 -2.23
C GLY A 196 -19.78 -21.38 -0.77
N GLN A 197 -20.20 -20.43 0.07
CA GLN A 197 -19.93 -20.44 1.50
C GLN A 197 -20.57 -21.65 2.21
N LYS A 198 -21.83 -21.98 1.90
CA LYS A 198 -22.53 -23.13 2.52
C LYS A 198 -21.98 -24.48 2.06
N LEU A 199 -21.56 -24.59 0.80
CA LEU A 199 -21.00 -25.83 0.24
C LEU A 199 -19.48 -25.98 0.48
N GLY A 200 -18.80 -24.93 0.94
CA GLY A 200 -17.33 -24.92 1.06
C GLY A 200 -16.62 -24.95 -0.29
N LEU A 201 -17.26 -24.43 -1.35
CA LEU A 201 -16.75 -24.44 -2.71
C LEU A 201 -16.25 -23.04 -3.12
N GLN A 202 -15.22 -23.01 -3.95
CA GLN A 202 -14.74 -21.80 -4.61
C GLN A 202 -15.16 -21.84 -6.09
N PHE A 203 -15.72 -20.72 -6.56
CA PHE A 203 -16.16 -20.59 -7.95
C PHE A 203 -15.22 -19.67 -8.72
N SER A 204 -14.97 -20.03 -9.98
CA SER A 204 -14.32 -19.19 -10.98
C SER A 204 -15.27 -19.00 -12.14
N THR A 205 -15.64 -17.77 -12.44
CA THR A 205 -16.51 -17.40 -13.57
C THR A 205 -15.68 -16.57 -14.55
N PRO A 206 -15.42 -17.07 -15.78
CA PRO A 206 -14.81 -16.28 -16.83
C PRO A 206 -15.62 -15.01 -17.16
N ILE A 207 -14.94 -14.01 -17.74
CA ILE A 207 -15.52 -12.67 -17.99
C ILE A 207 -16.62 -12.69 -19.06
N PHE A 208 -16.48 -13.54 -20.09
CA PHE A 208 -17.40 -13.61 -21.24
C PHE A 208 -18.12 -14.95 -21.38
N ASP A 209 -17.73 -15.96 -20.61
CA ASP A 209 -18.34 -17.29 -20.57
C ASP A 209 -18.66 -17.63 -19.10
N GLY A 210 -19.54 -16.81 -18.52
CA GLY A 210 -19.87 -16.85 -17.10
C GLY A 210 -20.95 -17.85 -16.75
N ALA A 211 -21.15 -18.06 -15.45
CA ALA A 211 -22.21 -18.95 -14.97
C ALA A 211 -23.60 -18.46 -15.42
N THR A 212 -24.41 -19.36 -15.96
CA THR A 212 -25.81 -19.07 -16.32
C THR A 212 -26.68 -19.03 -15.06
N ILE A 213 -27.86 -18.40 -15.15
CA ILE A 213 -28.80 -18.32 -14.03
C ILE A 213 -29.22 -19.71 -13.56
N ASP A 214 -29.40 -20.65 -14.49
CA ASP A 214 -29.78 -22.03 -14.17
C ASP A 214 -28.68 -22.75 -13.38
N GLN A 215 -27.41 -22.57 -13.78
CA GLN A 215 -26.26 -23.11 -13.04
C GLN A 215 -26.17 -22.53 -11.64
N ILE A 216 -26.34 -21.21 -11.48
CA ILE A 216 -26.35 -20.56 -10.15
C ILE A 216 -27.49 -21.15 -9.30
N THR A 217 -28.66 -21.34 -9.90
CA THR A 217 -29.83 -21.88 -9.22
C THR A 217 -29.61 -23.32 -8.77
N GLU A 218 -29.00 -24.17 -9.61
CA GLU A 218 -28.63 -25.54 -9.27
C GLU A 218 -27.72 -25.58 -8.03
N TYR A 219 -26.70 -24.71 -7.96
CA TYR A 219 -25.82 -24.62 -6.80
C TYR A 219 -26.54 -24.12 -5.55
N THR A 220 -27.47 -23.18 -5.67
CA THR A 220 -28.29 -22.74 -4.52
C THR A 220 -29.20 -23.84 -4.00
N GLU A 221 -29.82 -24.63 -4.89
CA GLU A 221 -30.68 -25.76 -4.52
C GLU A 221 -29.86 -26.87 -3.84
N ARG A 222 -28.67 -27.18 -4.37
CA ARG A 222 -27.71 -28.11 -3.73
C ARG A 222 -27.28 -27.63 -2.35
N ALA A 223 -27.16 -26.32 -2.15
CA ALA A 223 -26.84 -25.71 -0.86
C ALA A 223 -28.04 -25.61 0.09
N LYS A 224 -29.24 -26.05 -0.33
CA LYS A 224 -30.52 -25.89 0.38
C LYS A 224 -30.83 -24.41 0.70
N LEU A 225 -30.43 -23.51 -0.19
CA LEU A 225 -30.72 -22.07 -0.10
C LEU A 225 -31.99 -21.72 -0.90
N PRO A 226 -32.70 -20.66 -0.51
CA PRO A 226 -33.85 -20.17 -1.28
C PRO A 226 -33.47 -19.80 -2.71
N ARG A 227 -34.38 -20.06 -3.66
CA ARG A 227 -34.20 -19.64 -5.06
C ARG A 227 -33.95 -18.14 -5.14
N TYR A 228 -32.99 -17.76 -5.99
CA TYR A 228 -32.52 -16.37 -6.16
C TYR A 228 -31.94 -15.70 -4.89
N GLY A 229 -31.66 -16.46 -3.83
CA GLY A 229 -31.17 -15.94 -2.56
C GLY A 229 -32.13 -14.99 -1.85
N LYS A 230 -33.43 -15.05 -2.15
CA LYS A 230 -34.46 -14.23 -1.50
C LYS A 230 -35.00 -14.94 -0.27
N THR A 231 -34.91 -14.30 0.89
CA THR A 231 -35.39 -14.84 2.16
C THR A 231 -35.99 -13.74 3.03
N TYR A 232 -36.83 -14.13 3.98
CA TYR A 232 -37.26 -13.21 5.03
C TYR A 232 -36.12 -12.95 6.02
N LEU A 233 -36.10 -11.73 6.53
CA LEU A 233 -35.23 -11.28 7.61
C LEU A 233 -36.11 -10.81 8.78
N TYR A 234 -35.53 -10.80 9.97
CA TYR A 234 -36.13 -10.24 11.18
C TYR A 234 -35.36 -8.98 11.57
N ASP A 235 -36.07 -7.98 12.07
CA ASP A 235 -35.48 -6.76 12.57
C ASP A 235 -34.79 -7.02 13.92
N GLY A 236 -33.53 -6.60 14.06
CA GLY A 236 -32.77 -6.77 15.30
C GLY A 236 -33.32 -5.92 16.46
N GLY A 237 -33.96 -4.78 16.15
CA GLY A 237 -34.51 -3.89 17.17
C GLY A 237 -35.84 -4.37 17.76
N SER A 238 -36.80 -4.72 16.90
CA SER A 238 -38.14 -5.17 17.31
C SER A 238 -38.27 -6.68 17.46
N GLY A 239 -37.46 -7.47 16.74
CA GLY A 239 -37.63 -8.91 16.60
C GLY A 239 -38.71 -9.31 15.60
N GLU A 240 -39.42 -8.35 14.99
CA GLU A 240 -40.49 -8.62 14.04
C GLU A 240 -39.93 -8.98 12.66
N ARG A 241 -40.68 -9.80 11.92
CA ARG A 241 -40.32 -10.18 10.55
C ARG A 241 -40.64 -9.04 9.58
N PHE A 242 -39.72 -8.74 8.66
CA PHE A 242 -40.01 -7.77 7.59
C PHE A 242 -41.14 -8.25 6.66
N ASP A 243 -41.92 -7.31 6.14
CA ASP A 243 -43.06 -7.59 5.25
C ASP A 243 -42.63 -8.23 3.92
N GLN A 244 -41.50 -7.79 3.38
CA GLN A 244 -40.98 -8.23 2.08
C GLN A 244 -39.68 -9.03 2.22
N PRO A 245 -39.50 -10.11 1.45
CA PRO A 245 -38.24 -10.84 1.43
C PRO A 245 -37.14 -10.00 0.78
N ALA A 246 -35.93 -10.11 1.32
CA ALA A 246 -34.74 -9.43 0.82
C ALA A 246 -33.77 -10.43 0.18
N THR A 247 -32.96 -9.95 -0.77
CA THR A 247 -31.84 -10.73 -1.30
C THR A 247 -30.72 -10.74 -0.26
N VAL A 248 -30.35 -11.92 0.21
CA VAL A 248 -29.23 -12.12 1.13
C VAL A 248 -28.14 -12.92 0.43
N GLY A 249 -26.89 -12.69 0.81
CA GLY A 249 -25.79 -13.53 0.39
C GLY A 249 -24.43 -12.91 0.67
N VAL A 250 -23.40 -13.40 -0.04
CA VAL A 250 -22.00 -13.05 0.23
C VAL A 250 -21.42 -12.33 -0.99
N ILE A 251 -20.99 -11.10 -0.79
CA ILE A 251 -20.38 -10.26 -1.82
C ILE A 251 -18.96 -9.85 -1.41
N TYR A 252 -18.05 -9.76 -2.38
CA TYR A 252 -16.70 -9.31 -2.15
C TYR A 252 -16.61 -7.78 -2.10
N MET A 253 -16.25 -7.26 -0.93
CA MET A 253 -16.10 -5.83 -0.67
C MET A 253 -14.64 -5.43 -0.43
N LEU A 254 -14.27 -4.27 -0.97
CA LEU A 254 -12.95 -3.68 -0.90
C LEU A 254 -12.98 -2.37 -0.11
N LYS A 255 -11.94 -2.16 0.71
CA LYS A 255 -11.66 -0.87 1.34
C LYS A 255 -10.76 -0.04 0.43
N LEU A 256 -11.18 1.18 0.10
CA LEU A 256 -10.37 2.08 -0.72
C LEU A 256 -9.37 2.86 0.14
N GLY A 257 -8.29 3.34 -0.49
CA GLY A 257 -7.32 4.25 0.15
C GLY A 257 -7.85 5.64 0.49
N HIS A 258 -9.15 5.90 0.30
CA HIS A 258 -9.81 7.16 0.64
C HIS A 258 -10.33 7.11 2.08
N MET A 259 -9.43 7.37 3.03
CA MET A 259 -9.72 7.40 4.46
C MET A 259 -10.31 8.76 4.88
N VAL A 260 -11.25 8.75 5.82
CA VAL A 260 -11.84 10.00 6.35
C VAL A 260 -10.82 10.85 7.11
N ASP A 261 -9.96 10.21 7.90
CA ASP A 261 -8.93 10.88 8.73
C ASP A 261 -7.97 11.73 7.87
N ASP A 262 -7.71 11.30 6.63
CA ASP A 262 -6.83 12.02 5.71
C ASP A 262 -7.52 13.24 5.09
N LYS A 263 -8.86 13.21 4.98
CA LYS A 263 -9.68 14.29 4.39
C LYS A 263 -10.13 15.36 5.39
N MET A 264 -10.34 14.99 6.65
CA MET A 264 -10.76 15.94 7.67
C MET A 264 -9.63 16.96 7.89
N HIS A 265 -9.97 18.24 7.77
CA HIS A 265 -9.08 19.37 7.98
C HIS A 265 -9.90 20.60 8.34
N ALA A 266 -9.51 21.27 9.43
CA ALA A 266 -10.13 22.51 9.88
C ALA A 266 -9.02 23.46 10.34
N ARG A 267 -9.27 24.76 10.16
CA ARG A 267 -8.32 25.82 10.48
C ARG A 267 -9.10 27.01 11.04
N SER A 268 -8.55 27.63 12.08
CA SER A 268 -8.93 28.98 12.52
C SER A 268 -7.93 30.00 11.96
N ILE A 269 -6.68 29.94 12.42
CA ILE A 269 -5.55 30.80 11.98
C ILE A 269 -4.40 29.90 11.50
N GLY A 270 -3.51 30.43 10.68
CA GLY A 270 -2.32 29.71 10.22
C GLY A 270 -1.41 30.61 9.39
N PRO A 271 -0.51 30.04 8.57
CA PRO A 271 0.41 30.82 7.74
C PRO A 271 -0.28 31.51 6.57
N TYR A 272 0.29 32.64 6.16
CA TYR A 272 -0.18 33.48 5.06
C TYR A 272 0.91 33.60 3.98
N SER A 273 0.49 33.87 2.76
CA SER A 273 1.37 34.18 1.63
C SER A 273 2.10 35.51 1.88
N LEU A 274 3.38 35.58 1.51
CA LEU A 274 4.16 36.82 1.63
C LEU A 274 3.69 37.89 0.65
N ILE A 275 3.21 37.49 -0.53
CA ILE A 275 2.84 38.41 -1.61
C ILE A 275 1.44 38.96 -1.38
N THR A 276 0.43 38.08 -1.40
CA THR A 276 -0.98 38.48 -1.37
C THR A 276 -1.56 38.57 0.03
N GLN A 277 -0.81 38.22 1.08
CA GLN A 277 -1.27 38.16 2.47
C GLN A 277 -2.48 37.24 2.71
N GLN A 278 -2.84 36.38 1.74
CA GLN A 278 -3.93 35.41 1.85
C GLN A 278 -3.50 34.14 2.59
N PRO A 279 -4.42 33.42 3.25
CA PRO A 279 -4.13 32.12 3.84
C PRO A 279 -3.53 31.14 2.81
N LEU A 280 -2.50 30.39 3.21
CA LEU A 280 -1.95 29.33 2.34
C LEU A 280 -2.99 28.24 2.02
N GLY A 281 -2.77 27.50 0.95
CA GLY A 281 -3.64 26.39 0.52
C GLY A 281 -3.15 25.01 0.99
N GLY A 282 -4.09 24.09 1.20
CA GLY A 282 -3.79 22.68 1.42
C GLY A 282 -3.47 22.27 2.87
N LYS A 283 -3.86 21.04 3.23
CA LYS A 283 -3.74 20.50 4.60
C LYS A 283 -2.30 20.51 5.15
N ALA A 284 -1.31 20.26 4.30
CA ALA A 284 0.10 20.17 4.71
C ALA A 284 0.65 21.48 5.30
N GLN A 285 0.12 22.62 4.86
CA GLN A 285 0.54 23.94 5.31
C GLN A 285 -0.46 24.56 6.31
N PHE A 286 -1.33 23.75 6.91
CA PHE A 286 -2.49 24.23 7.65
C PHE A 286 -3.31 25.24 6.83
N GLY A 287 -3.49 24.97 5.53
CA GLY A 287 -4.11 25.89 4.60
C GLY A 287 -5.62 26.11 4.81
N GLY A 288 -6.13 27.24 4.33
CA GLY A 288 -7.57 27.54 4.28
C GLY A 288 -8.23 26.90 3.06
N GLN A 289 -9.56 26.83 3.07
CA GLN A 289 -10.36 26.47 1.91
C GLN A 289 -10.49 27.69 1.00
N ARG A 290 -10.43 27.45 -0.31
CA ARG A 290 -10.68 28.50 -1.30
C ARG A 290 -12.18 28.80 -1.32
N PHE A 291 -12.51 30.06 -1.05
CA PHE A 291 -13.84 30.61 -1.37
C PHE A 291 -13.79 31.09 -2.82
N GLY A 292 -14.50 30.40 -3.70
CA GLY A 292 -14.45 30.63 -5.14
C GLY A 292 -15.47 31.66 -5.60
N GLU A 293 -15.39 31.97 -6.89
CA GLU A 293 -16.27 32.94 -7.55
C GLU A 293 -17.75 32.49 -7.51
N MET A 294 -18.02 31.20 -7.70
CA MET A 294 -19.39 30.67 -7.63
C MET A 294 -19.98 30.80 -6.23
N GLU A 295 -19.17 30.64 -5.19
CA GLU A 295 -19.62 30.84 -3.81
C GLU A 295 -19.87 32.33 -3.49
N VAL A 296 -19.09 33.24 -4.09
CA VAL A 296 -19.34 34.70 -4.02
C VAL A 296 -20.69 35.03 -4.64
N TRP A 297 -20.95 34.58 -5.88
CA TRP A 297 -22.23 34.82 -6.56
C TRP A 297 -23.42 34.29 -5.77
N ALA A 298 -23.26 33.15 -5.10
CA ALA A 298 -24.30 32.61 -4.24
C ALA A 298 -24.64 33.59 -3.10
N LEU A 299 -23.65 34.17 -2.42
CA LEU A 299 -23.88 35.16 -1.35
C LEU A 299 -24.45 36.48 -1.88
N GLU A 300 -24.00 36.93 -3.05
CA GLU A 300 -24.55 38.11 -3.72
C GLU A 300 -26.03 37.93 -4.06
N ALA A 301 -26.42 36.76 -4.58
CA ALA A 301 -27.82 36.44 -4.89
C ALA A 301 -28.72 36.46 -3.64
N PHE A 302 -28.18 36.12 -2.46
CA PHE A 302 -28.88 36.25 -1.19
C PHE A 302 -28.88 37.67 -0.62
N GLY A 303 -28.16 38.62 -1.23
CA GLY A 303 -27.99 39.98 -0.71
C GLY A 303 -27.18 40.03 0.60
N ALA A 304 -26.36 39.02 0.87
CA ALA A 304 -25.61 38.86 2.13
C ALA A 304 -24.33 39.72 2.16
N ALA A 305 -24.48 41.04 1.96
CA ALA A 305 -23.36 41.97 1.77
C ALA A 305 -22.35 41.98 2.94
N HIS A 306 -22.83 41.98 4.18
CA HIS A 306 -21.95 41.96 5.36
C HIS A 306 -21.13 40.67 5.46
N ILE A 307 -21.74 39.51 5.21
CA ILE A 307 -21.04 38.22 5.25
C ILE A 307 -19.98 38.16 4.16
N LEU A 308 -20.33 38.60 2.95
CA LEU A 308 -19.40 38.63 1.83
C LEU A 308 -18.23 39.57 2.10
N GLN A 309 -18.51 40.78 2.61
CA GLN A 309 -17.48 41.75 2.98
C GLN A 309 -16.52 41.16 4.01
N GLU A 310 -17.02 40.48 5.06
CA GLU A 310 -16.16 39.84 6.06
C GLU A 310 -15.24 38.77 5.48
N ILE A 311 -15.77 37.91 4.60
CA ILE A 311 -15.02 36.80 4.00
C ILE A 311 -13.90 37.33 3.10
N LEU A 312 -14.18 38.36 2.31
CA LEU A 312 -13.23 38.92 1.35
C LEU A 312 -12.17 39.84 1.97
N THR A 313 -12.36 40.31 3.22
CA THR A 313 -11.46 41.27 3.87
C THR A 313 -10.85 40.70 5.16
N ILE A 314 -11.52 40.90 6.31
CA ILE A 314 -11.02 40.61 7.65
C ILE A 314 -10.75 39.12 7.91
N LYS A 315 -11.32 38.21 7.11
CA LYS A 315 -11.04 36.76 7.19
C LYS A 315 -9.94 36.30 6.22
N SER A 316 -9.41 37.19 5.39
CA SER A 316 -8.44 36.86 4.33
C SER A 316 -7.19 37.74 4.43
N ASP A 317 -7.13 38.80 3.63
CA ASP A 317 -5.91 39.55 3.29
C ASP A 317 -5.88 40.98 3.87
N ASP A 318 -6.88 41.40 4.64
CA ASP A 318 -6.77 42.60 5.49
C ASP A 318 -5.92 42.29 6.73
N VAL A 319 -4.64 42.69 6.67
CA VAL A 319 -3.63 42.37 7.70
C VAL A 319 -3.98 42.98 9.06
N ILE A 320 -4.47 44.22 9.07
CA ILE A 320 -4.82 44.94 10.30
C ILE A 320 -6.20 44.50 10.77
N GLY A 321 -7.16 44.40 9.85
CA GLY A 321 -8.53 44.00 10.13
C GLY A 321 -8.64 42.61 10.74
N ARG A 322 -7.87 41.63 10.25
CA ARG A 322 -7.90 40.26 10.81
C ARG A 322 -7.38 40.18 12.25
N ALA A 323 -6.33 40.95 12.57
CA ALA A 323 -5.76 40.97 13.92
C ALA A 323 -6.74 41.61 14.91
N LYS A 324 -7.34 42.74 14.53
CA LYS A 324 -8.37 43.42 15.32
C LYS A 324 -9.62 42.56 15.46
N ALA A 325 -10.07 41.92 14.39
CA ALA A 325 -11.24 41.04 14.43
C ALA A 325 -11.06 39.90 15.43
N TYR A 326 -9.87 39.29 15.47
CA TYR A 326 -9.57 38.27 16.48
C TYR A 326 -9.59 38.84 17.91
N GLU A 327 -8.99 40.01 18.12
CA GLU A 327 -9.01 40.69 19.42
C GLU A 327 -10.43 41.04 19.88
N SER A 328 -11.25 41.60 19.00
CA SER A 328 -12.66 41.93 19.25
C SER A 328 -13.47 40.70 19.63
N ILE A 329 -13.27 39.56 18.93
CA ILE A 329 -13.94 38.28 19.27
C ILE A 329 -13.56 37.81 20.67
N VAL A 330 -12.29 37.92 21.06
CA VAL A 330 -11.80 37.49 22.38
C VAL A 330 -12.35 38.40 23.49
N LYS A 331 -12.46 39.72 23.24
CA LYS A 331 -12.96 40.70 24.21
C LYS A 331 -14.48 40.83 24.24
N GLY A 332 -15.19 40.29 23.26
CA GLY A 332 -16.63 40.51 23.09
C GLY A 332 -16.98 41.93 22.63
N GLU A 333 -16.05 42.60 21.95
CA GLU A 333 -16.24 43.95 21.40
C GLU A 333 -16.85 43.87 19.98
N PRO A 334 -17.47 44.97 19.49
CA PRO A 334 -17.96 45.03 18.11
C PRO A 334 -16.84 44.77 17.08
N MET A 335 -17.22 44.15 15.96
CA MET A 335 -16.29 43.86 14.87
C MET A 335 -15.73 45.15 14.26
N PRO A 336 -14.43 45.18 13.87
CA PRO A 336 -13.82 46.35 13.27
C PRO A 336 -14.40 46.62 11.88
N GLN A 337 -14.28 47.88 11.42
CA GLN A 337 -14.58 48.21 10.04
C GLN A 337 -13.52 47.58 9.10
N PRO A 338 -13.94 46.89 8.01
CA PRO A 338 -13.04 46.33 7.03
C PRO A 338 -12.17 47.38 6.30
N GLY A 339 -10.89 47.06 6.11
CA GLY A 339 -9.98 47.85 5.28
C GLY A 339 -9.94 47.38 3.82
N ILE A 340 -8.96 47.93 3.08
CA ILE A 340 -8.68 47.55 1.69
C ILE A 340 -7.90 46.22 1.68
N PRO A 341 -8.32 45.21 0.89
CA PRO A 341 -7.56 43.98 0.68
C PRO A 341 -6.14 44.22 0.16
N GLU A 342 -5.14 43.54 0.73
CA GLU A 342 -3.76 43.66 0.22
C GLU A 342 -3.60 43.11 -1.20
N SER A 343 -4.43 42.15 -1.63
CA SER A 343 -4.42 41.68 -3.02
C SER A 343 -4.73 42.78 -4.03
N LEU A 344 -5.58 43.76 -3.68
CA LEU A 344 -5.84 44.93 -4.52
C LEU A 344 -4.60 45.83 -4.60
N ASN A 345 -3.91 46.04 -3.48
CA ASN A 345 -2.66 46.80 -3.48
C ASN A 345 -1.61 46.14 -4.37
N VAL A 346 -1.46 44.82 -4.30
CA VAL A 346 -0.54 44.06 -5.17
C VAL A 346 -0.89 44.30 -6.65
N LEU A 347 -2.17 44.18 -7.03
CA LEU A 347 -2.63 44.43 -8.39
C LEU A 347 -2.27 45.86 -8.86
N LEU A 348 -2.49 46.87 -8.03
CA LEU A 348 -2.16 48.26 -8.36
C LEU A 348 -0.66 48.46 -8.58
N HIS A 349 0.19 47.80 -7.78
CA HIS A 349 1.64 47.86 -7.95
C HIS A 349 2.10 47.13 -9.21
N GLU A 350 1.47 46.01 -9.58
CA GLU A 350 1.74 45.29 -10.83
C GLU A 350 1.37 46.16 -12.06
N LEU A 351 0.21 46.83 -12.04
CA LEU A 351 -0.19 47.75 -13.10
C LEU A 351 0.76 48.94 -13.23
N ARG A 352 1.21 49.52 -12.12
CA ARG A 352 2.23 50.58 -12.11
C ARG A 352 3.59 50.08 -12.62
N GLY A 353 3.94 48.83 -12.36
CA GLY A 353 5.13 48.18 -12.91
C GLY A 353 5.12 48.07 -14.44
N LEU A 354 3.93 48.06 -15.05
CA LEU A 354 3.74 48.12 -16.51
C LEU A 354 3.77 49.55 -17.07
N GLY A 355 3.96 50.58 -16.23
CA GLY A 355 3.92 51.98 -16.63
C GLY A 355 2.51 52.58 -16.73
N LEU A 356 1.50 51.91 -16.18
CA LEU A 356 0.13 52.43 -16.13
C LEU A 356 -0.07 53.27 -14.86
N SER A 357 -0.55 54.50 -15.01
CA SER A 357 -0.94 55.34 -13.86
C SER A 357 -2.36 54.98 -13.41
N VAL A 358 -2.46 54.39 -12.21
CA VAL A 358 -3.74 54.07 -11.56
C VAL A 358 -3.78 54.71 -10.17
N ILE A 359 -4.81 55.50 -9.92
CA ILE A 359 -5.07 56.23 -8.67
C ILE A 359 -6.43 55.74 -8.16
N LEU A 360 -6.50 55.43 -6.86
CA LEU A 360 -7.76 55.17 -6.18
C LEU A 360 -8.28 56.53 -5.67
N ASP A 361 -9.46 56.94 -6.10
CA ASP A 361 -10.16 58.13 -5.63
C ASP A 361 -10.94 57.89 -4.33
#